data_AF-A0A8X6Q3Q8-F1
#
_entry.id   AF-A0A8X6Q3Q8-F1
#
_cell.length_a   1.000
_cell.length_b   1.000
_cell.length_c   1.000
_cell.angle_alpha   90.00
_cell.angle_beta   90.00
_cell.angle_gamma   90.00
#
_symmetry.space_group_name_H-M   'P 1'
#
loop_
_entity.id
_entity.type
_entity.pdbx_description
1 polymer ?
#
loop_
_entity_poly.entity_id
_entity_poly.type
_entity_poly.pdbx_seq_one_letter_code
_entity_poly.pdbx_strand_id
1 'polypeptide(L)'
;MIKNVEFKTSNNEVFQETNLVSLYDTMSEKIVKESEDFEGKDSGWTLDEILRLEVRTNRYSPFRGSSSFIEVPKQIAETKAIINVINKKDSQCFM
;
A
#
# COMPACT_ATOMS: atom_id res chain seq x y z
N MET A 1 2.50 2.08 37.74
CA MET A 1 3.38 2.66 36.69
C MET A 1 2.54 2.72 35.44
N ILE A 2 2.51 3.84 34.71
CA ILE A 2 1.75 3.97 33.45
C ILE A 2 2.75 3.91 32.30
N LYS A 3 2.44 3.14 31.25
CA LYS A 3 3.29 3.00 30.06
C LYS A 3 2.47 3.29 28.81
N ASN A 4 2.94 4.23 28.01
CA ASN A 4 2.37 4.50 26.69
C ASN A 4 2.92 3.50 25.68
N VAL A 5 2.01 2.82 24.97
CA VAL A 5 2.34 1.83 23.94
C VAL A 5 1.61 2.23 22.66
N GLU A 6 2.28 2.09 21.52
CA GLU A 6 1.70 2.37 20.20
C GLU A 6 1.62 1.09 19.39
N PHE A 7 0.42 0.76 18.92
CA PHE A 7 0.16 -0.34 17.98
C PHE A 7 -0.05 0.25 16.59
N LYS A 8 0.62 -0.30 15.57
CA LYS A 8 0.68 0.28 14.23
C LYS A 8 0.45 -0.78 13.16
N THR A 9 -0.23 -0.40 12.09
CA THR A 9 -0.36 -1.21 10.88
C THR A 9 0.68 -0.81 9.84
N SER A 10 1.01 -1.73 8.94
CA SER A 10 1.80 -1.42 7.75
C SER A 10 0.96 -0.68 6.72
N ASN A 11 1.61 0.06 5.82
CA ASN A 11 0.92 0.63 4.66
C ASN A 11 0.34 -0.48 3.79
N ASN A 12 -0.88 -0.26 3.31
CA ASN A 12 -1.55 -1.12 2.35
C ASN A 12 -1.91 -0.30 1.11
N GLU A 13 -1.77 -0.89 -0.06
CA GLU A 13 -2.23 -0.30 -1.31
C GLU A 13 -3.76 -0.33 -1.34
N VAL A 14 -4.36 0.79 -1.75
CA VAL A 14 -5.81 0.94 -1.83
C VAL A 14 -6.17 1.43 -3.22
N PHE A 15 -6.89 0.59 -3.93
CA PHE A 15 -7.41 0.85 -5.28
C PHE A 15 -8.93 1.03 -5.22
N GLN A 16 -9.54 1.38 -6.35
CA GLN A 16 -10.98 1.66 -6.41
C GLN A 16 -11.84 0.42 -6.12
N GLU A 17 -11.32 -0.75 -6.46
CA GLU A 17 -11.91 -2.07 -6.25
C GLU A 17 -11.64 -2.64 -4.86
N THR A 18 -10.78 -2.01 -4.05
CA THR A 18 -10.46 -2.49 -2.71
C THR A 18 -11.68 -2.41 -1.82
N ASN A 19 -12.05 -3.55 -1.21
CA ASN A 19 -13.08 -3.57 -0.18
C ASN A 19 -12.52 -2.96 1.12
N LEU A 20 -12.91 -1.71 1.38
CA LEU A 20 -12.46 -0.95 2.54
C LEU A 20 -12.93 -1.54 3.87
N VAL A 21 -14.08 -2.23 3.90
CA VAL A 21 -14.62 -2.84 5.13
C VAL A 21 -13.71 -3.99 5.56
N SER A 22 -13.41 -4.92 4.66
CA SER A 22 -12.52 -6.04 4.98
C SER A 22 -11.10 -5.58 5.33
N LEU A 23 -10.63 -4.50 4.71
CA LEU A 23 -9.33 -3.92 5.02
C LEU A 23 -9.31 -3.33 6.44
N TYR A 24 -10.35 -2.59 6.81
CA TYR A 24 -10.53 -2.05 8.16
C TYR A 24 -10.59 -3.16 9.20
N ASP A 25 -11.40 -4.20 8.95
CA ASP A 25 -11.55 -5.33 9.87
C ASP A 25 -10.19 -5.99 10.11
N THR A 26 -9.44 -6.31 9.05
CA THR A 26 -8.10 -6.90 9.15
C THR A 26 -7.12 -6.00 9.93
N MET A 27 -7.14 -4.70 9.68
CA MET A 27 -6.26 -3.74 10.36
C MET A 27 -6.60 -3.61 11.85
N SER A 28 -7.89 -3.56 12.18
CA SER A 28 -8.38 -3.45 13.55
C SER A 28 -8.10 -4.72 14.35
N GLU A 29 -8.34 -5.90 13.77
CA GLU A 29 -8.03 -7.19 14.39
C GLU A 29 -6.54 -7.31 14.77
N LYS A 30 -5.63 -6.82 13.90
CA LYS A 30 -4.20 -6.78 14.22
C LYS A 30 -3.91 -5.95 15.46
N ILE A 31 -4.46 -4.73 15.53
CA ILE A 31 -4.23 -3.81 16.66
C ILE A 31 -4.80 -4.40 17.95
N VAL A 32 -6.03 -4.93 17.90
CA VAL A 32 -6.69 -5.56 19.05
C VAL A 32 -5.87 -6.74 19.55
N LYS A 33 -5.45 -7.63 18.65
CA LYS A 33 -4.63 -8.80 19.02
C LYS A 33 -3.29 -8.40 19.64
N GLU A 34 -2.60 -7.39 19.09
CA GLU A 34 -1.35 -6.91 19.69
C GLU A 34 -1.55 -6.29 21.08
N SER A 35 -2.69 -5.62 21.29
CA SER A 35 -3.08 -5.08 22.61
C SER A 35 -3.38 -6.21 23.60
N GLU A 36 -4.18 -7.20 23.21
CA GLU A 36 -4.50 -8.37 24.03
C GLU A 36 -3.26 -9.19 24.38
N ASP A 37 -2.37 -9.43 23.42
CA ASP A 37 -1.09 -10.11 23.64
C ASP A 37 -0.20 -9.35 24.62
N PHE A 38 -0.27 -8.02 24.61
CA PHE A 38 0.49 -7.17 25.52
C PHE A 38 -0.03 -7.28 26.96
N GLU A 39 -1.34 -7.36 27.15
CA GLU A 39 -1.98 -7.57 28.46
C GLU A 39 -1.86 -9.02 28.96
N GLY A 40 -2.04 -10.00 28.08
CA GLY A 40 -2.24 -11.41 28.43
C GLY A 40 -0.99 -12.26 28.66
N LYS A 41 0.22 -11.78 28.33
CA LYS A 41 1.48 -12.55 28.48
C LYS A 41 2.07 -12.48 29.90
N ASP A 42 1.25 -12.74 30.92
CA ASP A 42 1.60 -12.64 32.36
C ASP A 42 2.25 -11.29 32.73
N SER A 43 1.91 -10.25 31.97
CA SER A 43 2.65 -9.00 31.97
C SER A 43 2.20 -8.07 33.10
N GLY A 44 1.03 -8.36 33.70
CA GLY A 44 0.40 -7.55 34.75
C GLY A 44 -0.12 -6.20 34.25
N TRP A 45 -0.13 -5.98 32.93
CA TRP A 45 -0.64 -4.77 32.31
C TRP A 45 -2.12 -4.92 31.96
N THR A 46 -2.86 -3.82 32.09
CA THR A 46 -4.24 -3.67 31.63
C THR A 46 -4.39 -2.30 30.99
N LEU A 47 -5.23 -2.18 29.97
CA LEU A 47 -5.55 -0.91 29.34
C LEU A 47 -6.22 0.03 30.35
N ASP A 48 -5.60 1.19 30.56
CA ASP A 48 -6.15 2.28 31.35
C ASP A 48 -7.01 3.20 30.48
N GLU A 49 -6.42 3.76 29.42
CA GLU A 49 -7.11 4.64 28.47
C GLU A 49 -6.52 4.60 27.05
N ILE A 50 -7.35 4.96 26.06
CA ILE A 50 -6.92 5.16 24.67
C ILE A 50 -6.69 6.65 24.46
N LEU A 51 -5.43 7.04 24.30
CA LEU A 51 -5.07 8.45 24.11
C LEU A 51 -5.42 8.98 22.72
N ARG A 52 -5.16 8.18 21.66
CA ARG A 52 -5.33 8.58 20.26
C ARG A 52 -5.61 7.39 19.36
N LEU A 53 -6.43 7.61 18.33
CA LEU A 53 -6.65 6.72 17.20
C LEU A 53 -6.40 7.51 15.91
N GLU A 54 -5.47 7.06 15.08
CA GLU A 54 -5.04 7.78 13.88
C GLU A 54 -5.09 6.89 12.65
N VAL A 55 -5.73 7.38 11.59
CA VAL A 55 -5.70 6.77 10.26
C VAL A 55 -4.75 7.57 9.38
N ARG A 56 -3.64 6.96 8.97
CA ARG A 56 -2.63 7.59 8.09
C ARG A 56 -2.88 7.17 6.65
N THR A 57 -3.06 8.14 5.76
CA THR A 57 -3.23 7.88 4.32
C THR A 57 -2.09 8.53 3.55
N ASN A 58 -1.54 7.79 2.58
CA ASN A 58 -0.51 8.28 1.68
C ASN A 58 -1.10 8.34 0.27
N ARG A 59 -1.13 9.53 -0.33
CA ARG A 59 -1.52 9.68 -1.73
C ARG A 59 -0.33 9.27 -2.58
N TYR A 60 -0.43 8.13 -3.25
CA TYR A 60 0.47 7.82 -4.36
C TYR A 60 -0.29 8.04 -5.67
N SER A 61 0.32 8.81 -6.57
CA SER A 61 -0.07 8.81 -7.97
C SER A 61 0.90 7.87 -8.64
N PRO A 62 0.47 6.70 -9.14
CA PRO A 62 1.35 5.91 -9.98
C PRO A 62 1.84 6.81 -11.12
N PHE A 63 3.10 6.64 -11.51
CA PHE A 63 3.60 7.31 -12.71
C PHE A 63 2.64 6.92 -13.82
N ARG A 64 2.01 7.92 -14.46
CA ARG A 64 1.28 7.65 -15.69
C ARG A 64 2.34 7.20 -16.68
N GLY A 65 2.55 5.89 -16.79
CA GLY A 65 3.32 5.31 -17.87
C GLY A 65 2.79 5.92 -19.16
N SER A 66 3.68 6.24 -20.10
CA SER A 66 3.24 6.55 -21.45
C SER A 66 2.48 5.31 -21.95
N SER A 67 1.15 5.38 -21.89
CA SER A 67 0.26 4.32 -22.36
C SER A 67 0.32 4.16 -23.89
N SER A 68 1.02 5.08 -24.53
CA SER A 68 1.28 5.15 -25.96
C SER A 68 2.70 4.71 -26.29
N PHE A 69 2.83 4.12 -27.48
CA PHE A 69 4.10 3.93 -28.16
C PHE A 69 4.93 5.23 -28.16
N ILE A 70 6.21 5.11 -27.80
CA ILE A 70 7.18 6.20 -27.93
C ILE A 70 8.09 5.86 -29.11
N GLU A 71 8.21 6.78 -30.06
CA GLU A 71 9.20 6.66 -31.13
C GLU A 71 10.61 6.71 -30.55
N VAL A 72 11.36 5.62 -30.75
CA VAL A 72 12.78 5.58 -30.41
C VAL A 72 13.59 6.34 -31.47
N PRO A 73 14.69 7.00 -31.09
CA PRO A 73 15.60 7.62 -32.04
C PRO A 73 16.02 6.65 -33.15
N LYS A 74 16.07 7.15 -34.39
CA LYS A 74 16.36 6.34 -35.59
C LYS A 74 17.63 5.50 -35.46
N GLN A 75 18.70 6.06 -34.90
CA GLN A 75 19.97 5.37 -34.67
C GLN A 75 19.79 4.09 -33.83
N ILE A 76 18.90 4.12 -32.84
CA ILE A 76 18.61 2.99 -31.97
C ILE A 76 17.67 2.00 -32.67
N ALA A 77 16.65 2.48 -33.37
CA ALA A 77 15.75 1.63 -34.17
C ALA A 77 16.52 0.80 -35.21
N GLU A 78 17.50 1.42 -35.85
CA GLU A 78 18.33 0.81 -36.89
C GLU A 78 19.22 -0.31 -36.38
N THR A 79 19.65 -0.26 -35.11
CA THR A 79 20.41 -1.37 -34.49
C THR A 79 19.61 -2.67 -34.45
N LYS A 80 18.27 -2.60 -34.47
CA LYS A 80 17.36 -3.73 -34.23
C LYS A 80 17.63 -4.48 -32.91
N ALA A 81 18.39 -3.88 -31.99
CA ALA A 81 18.76 -4.49 -30.71
C ALA A 81 17.67 -4.35 -29.64
N ILE A 82 16.62 -3.55 -29.91
CA ILE A 82 15.54 -3.26 -28.97
C ILE A 82 14.20 -3.58 -29.64
N ILE A 83 13.29 -4.19 -28.87
CA ILE A 83 11.90 -4.42 -29.28
C ILE A 83 11.07 -3.21 -28.84
N ASN A 84 10.62 -2.39 -29.80
CA ASN A 84 9.73 -1.26 -29.53
C ASN A 84 8.27 -1.69 -29.79
N VAL A 85 7.55 -2.05 -28.73
CA VAL A 85 6.19 -2.61 -28.81
C VAL A 85 5.18 -1.51 -29.15
N ILE A 86 4.43 -1.69 -30.25
CA ILE A 86 3.35 -0.79 -30.67
C ILE A 86 2.00 -1.37 -30.24
N ASN A 87 1.27 -0.65 -29.38
CA ASN A 87 -0.13 -0.96 -29.12
C ASN A 87 -0.99 -0.54 -30.30
N LYS A 88 -1.47 -1.51 -31.08
CA LYS A 88 -2.26 -1.24 -32.31
C LYS A 88 -3.74 -1.01 -32.05
N LYS A 89 -4.28 -1.51 -30.94
CA LYS A 89 -5.73 -1.57 -30.66
C LYS A 89 -6.14 -0.92 -29.34
N ASP A 90 -5.19 -0.64 -28.47
CA ASP A 90 -5.41 -0.08 -27.15
C ASP A 90 -4.21 0.79 -26.73
N SER A 91 -4.26 1.31 -25.51
CA SER A 91 -3.16 2.01 -24.86
C SER A 91 -2.86 1.34 -23.52
N GLN A 92 -2.59 0.03 -23.53
CA GLN A 92 -2.43 -0.76 -22.30
C GLN A 92 -0.99 -1.15 -21.96
N CYS A 93 0.02 -0.80 -22.77
CA CYS A 93 1.40 -0.97 -22.32
C CYS A 93 1.75 0.02 -21.21
N PHE A 94 2.51 -0.45 -20.21
CA PHE A 94 2.96 0.34 -19.07
C PHE A 94 1.84 0.87 -18.16
N MET A 95 0.70 0.17 -18.11
CA MET A 95 -0.26 0.26 -16.99
C MET A 95 0.25 -0.49 -15.77
#